data_AF-A0A835K5R1-F1
#
_entry.id   AF-A0A835K5R1-F1
#
_cell.length_a   1.000
_cell.length_b   1.000
_cell.length_c   1.000
_cell.angle_alpha   90.00
_cell.angle_beta   90.00
_cell.angle_gamma   90.00
#
_symmetry.space_group_name_H-M   'P 1'
#
loop_
_entity.id
_entity.type
_entity.pdbx_description
1 polymer ?
#
loop_
_entity_poly.entity_id
_entity_poly.type
_entity_poly.pdbx_seq_one_letter_code
_entity_poly.pdbx_strand_id
1 'polypeptide(L)'
;MARTKQTARKSTGGKAPRKQLATKAARKSAPATGGVKKPHRFRPGTVALREIRKYQKSTELLIRKLPFQRLVREIAQDFKTDLRFQSSAVAALQEAAEAYLVGLFEDTNLCAIHAKRVTIMPKDIQLARRIRDRKETKFEGKKRTESKEMEEDNGSSSSNLETSKADKSVWLMKCPVVVAKSWKSHTSPSSDSAPLAKVVLSLDPLQSDDPSALQFTMEMTRTETGNIPKSYSLNMFKDFVPMGVFSETTQGKVAVEGKVEHKFDMKPHEQNIEEYHKLCRERTDKSMVKNRQIQVINNDRGVHMRPMPGMVGLISSSSKDKKRTQPVKQSDVKRTRRDRGELEDIMFKLFERQPNWALKQLVQETDQPAQFLKEILNELCVYNKRGTNQGTYELKPEYKKTAEDTGAD
;
A
#
# COMPACT_ATOMS: atom_id res chain seq x y z
N MET A 1 49.82 -52.76 31.42
CA MET A 1 49.39 -53.42 32.68
C MET A 1 48.37 -52.50 33.35
N ALA A 2 47.09 -52.86 33.30
CA ALA A 2 46.29 -53.42 34.42
C ALA A 2 45.62 -52.28 35.24
N ARG A 3 44.33 -52.28 35.59
CA ARG A 3 43.41 -53.38 35.94
C ARG A 3 41.97 -52.83 36.01
N THR A 4 41.00 -53.62 35.56
CA THR A 4 39.55 -53.47 35.76
C THR A 4 39.13 -53.73 37.21
N LYS A 5 38.01 -53.14 37.67
CA LYS A 5 37.14 -53.77 38.67
C LYS A 5 35.69 -53.29 38.59
N GLN A 6 34.80 -54.23 38.27
CA GLN A 6 33.36 -54.18 38.56
C GLN A 6 33.12 -54.35 40.07
N THR A 7 32.06 -53.76 40.60
CA THR A 7 31.30 -54.29 41.74
C THR A 7 29.79 -54.03 41.55
N ALA A 8 28.95 -54.76 42.31
CA ALA A 8 27.69 -55.36 41.89
C ALA A 8 26.39 -54.68 42.39
N ARG A 9 25.27 -55.16 41.84
CA ARG A 9 23.84 -54.92 42.15
C ARG A 9 23.41 -55.12 43.62
N LYS A 10 22.38 -54.37 44.08
CA LYS A 10 21.02 -54.86 44.47
C LYS A 10 20.10 -53.70 44.92
N SER A 11 18.87 -53.59 44.37
CA SER A 11 17.54 -53.81 45.01
C SER A 11 17.11 -52.67 45.95
N THR A 12 15.90 -52.11 46.01
CA THR A 12 14.51 -52.57 45.86
C THR A 12 13.63 -51.31 45.72
N GLY A 13 12.52 -51.37 44.99
CA GLY A 13 11.61 -50.21 44.93
C GLY A 13 10.41 -50.41 44.02
N GLY A 14 9.65 -51.48 44.26
CA GLY A 14 8.37 -51.70 43.59
C GLY A 14 7.38 -50.57 43.90
N LYS A 15 6.90 -49.89 42.87
CA LYS A 15 5.67 -49.10 42.94
C LYS A 15 4.58 -49.87 42.21
N ALA A 16 3.55 -50.22 42.99
CA ALA A 16 2.34 -50.91 42.57
C ALA A 16 1.66 -50.24 41.35
N PRO A 17 0.95 -51.02 40.51
CA PRO A 17 0.24 -50.48 39.36
C PRO A 17 -0.92 -49.61 39.84
N ARG A 18 -0.89 -48.33 39.45
CA ARG A 18 -1.93 -47.35 39.75
C ARG A 18 -3.22 -47.74 39.02
N LYS A 19 -4.24 -48.06 39.83
CA LYS A 19 -5.66 -48.24 39.49
C LYS A 19 -6.08 -47.35 38.32
N GLN A 20 -6.34 -47.93 37.15
CA GLN A 20 -6.94 -47.23 36.00
C GLN A 20 -8.39 -46.88 36.34
N LEU A 21 -8.66 -45.59 36.51
CA LEU A 21 -10.02 -45.06 36.48
C LEU A 21 -10.54 -45.19 35.05
N ALA A 22 -11.63 -45.94 34.89
CA ALA A 22 -12.29 -46.16 33.61
C ALA A 22 -12.67 -44.83 32.95
N THR A 23 -11.95 -44.46 31.89
CA THR A 23 -12.37 -43.41 30.97
C THR A 23 -13.50 -43.99 30.12
N LYS A 24 -14.70 -43.56 30.48
CA LYS A 24 -15.94 -43.72 29.71
C LYS A 24 -15.65 -43.51 28.22
N ALA A 25 -15.75 -44.57 27.43
CA ALA A 25 -15.56 -44.53 25.99
C ALA A 25 -16.59 -43.56 25.39
N ALA A 26 -16.14 -42.36 25.02
CA ALA A 26 -16.91 -41.47 24.17
C ALA A 26 -17.07 -42.17 22.81
N ARG A 27 -18.28 -42.64 22.54
CA ARG A 27 -18.69 -43.15 21.23
C ARG A 27 -18.26 -42.12 20.17
N LYS A 28 -17.28 -42.48 19.34
CA LYS A 28 -17.01 -41.76 18.09
C LYS A 28 -18.23 -41.96 17.21
N SER A 29 -19.10 -40.95 17.13
CA SER A 29 -20.10 -40.88 16.07
C SER A 29 -19.39 -40.75 14.73
N ALA A 30 -19.86 -41.50 13.73
CA ALA A 30 -19.43 -41.36 12.35
C ALA A 30 -19.61 -39.90 11.88
N PRO A 31 -18.73 -39.37 11.01
CA PRO A 31 -18.90 -38.03 10.48
C PRO A 31 -20.20 -38.01 9.66
N ALA A 32 -21.16 -37.20 10.07
CA ALA A 32 -22.37 -36.96 9.31
C ALA A 32 -21.98 -36.41 7.93
N THR A 33 -22.14 -37.24 6.91
CA THR A 33 -22.20 -36.84 5.51
C THR A 33 -23.40 -35.92 5.35
N GLY A 34 -23.17 -34.71 4.83
CA GLY A 34 -24.25 -33.79 4.47
C GLY A 34 -24.31 -32.50 5.29
N GLY A 35 -23.22 -31.74 5.31
CA GLY A 35 -23.25 -30.34 5.72
C GLY A 35 -22.36 -29.53 4.80
N VAL A 36 -22.94 -28.81 3.83
CA VAL A 36 -22.19 -27.83 3.03
C VAL A 36 -21.62 -26.81 4.01
N LYS A 37 -20.31 -26.90 4.28
CA LYS A 37 -19.61 -25.94 5.13
C LYS A 37 -19.85 -24.55 4.54
N LYS A 38 -20.49 -23.67 5.31
CA LYS A 38 -20.70 -22.28 4.88
C LYS A 38 -19.34 -21.69 4.46
N PRO A 39 -19.23 -21.05 3.28
CA PRO A 39 -17.97 -20.50 2.83
C PRO A 39 -17.45 -19.50 3.86
N HIS A 40 -16.21 -19.72 4.31
CA HIS A 40 -15.58 -18.85 5.30
C HIS A 40 -15.38 -17.45 4.69
N ARG A 41 -16.12 -16.46 5.20
CA ARG A 41 -15.98 -15.07 4.78
C ARG A 41 -14.83 -14.42 5.54
N PHE A 42 -13.76 -14.10 4.82
CA PHE A 42 -12.64 -13.35 5.37
C PHE A 42 -13.04 -11.90 5.66
N ARG A 43 -12.37 -11.27 6.64
CA ARG A 43 -12.51 -9.83 6.87
C ARG A 43 -12.09 -9.06 5.61
N PRO A 44 -12.76 -7.93 5.29
CA PRO A 44 -12.35 -7.07 4.17
C PRO A 44 -10.85 -6.77 4.20
N GLY A 45 -10.20 -6.82 3.04
CA GLY A 45 -8.75 -6.61 2.90
C GLY A 45 -7.85 -7.81 3.23
N THR A 46 -8.32 -8.82 3.97
CA THR A 46 -7.48 -9.98 4.35
C THR A 46 -7.05 -10.80 3.14
N VAL A 47 -7.97 -11.03 2.20
CA VAL A 47 -7.69 -11.78 0.97
C VAL A 47 -6.78 -10.96 0.05
N ALA A 48 -7.08 -9.68 -0.15
CA ALA A 48 -6.27 -8.77 -0.96
C ALA A 48 -4.82 -8.67 -0.45
N LEU A 49 -4.60 -8.50 0.85
CA LEU A 49 -3.24 -8.45 1.43
C LEU A 49 -2.48 -9.77 1.26
N ARG A 50 -3.20 -10.90 1.31
CA ARG A 50 -2.59 -12.22 1.06
C ARG A 50 -2.18 -12.37 -0.40
N GLU A 51 -3.05 -11.95 -1.33
CA GLU A 51 -2.77 -11.96 -2.77
C GLU A 51 -1.62 -11.03 -3.13
N ILE A 52 -1.58 -9.81 -2.59
CA ILE A 52 -0.46 -8.87 -2.76
C ILE A 52 0.85 -9.51 -2.33
N ARG A 53 0.90 -10.12 -1.13
CA ARG A 53 2.11 -10.79 -0.64
C ARG A 53 2.50 -12.00 -1.49
N LYS A 54 1.52 -12.74 -2.00
CA LYS A 54 1.76 -13.88 -2.90
C LYS A 54 2.41 -13.38 -4.20
N TYR A 55 1.79 -12.41 -4.88
CA TYR A 55 2.26 -11.89 -6.16
C TYR A 55 3.54 -11.05 -6.04
N GLN A 56 3.84 -10.45 -4.88
CA GLN A 56 5.14 -9.82 -4.64
C GLN A 56 6.26 -10.83 -4.39
N LYS A 57 5.93 -12.06 -3.98
CA LYS A 57 6.91 -13.12 -3.74
C LYS A 57 7.22 -13.93 -5.00
N SER A 58 6.27 -14.03 -5.93
CA SER A 58 6.38 -14.80 -7.17
C SER A 58 6.34 -13.88 -8.39
N THR A 59 7.19 -14.12 -9.38
CA THR A 59 7.18 -13.40 -10.66
C THR A 59 6.48 -14.20 -11.77
N GLU A 60 5.49 -15.03 -11.42
CA GLU A 60 4.73 -15.83 -12.38
C GLU A 60 3.79 -14.94 -13.21
N LEU A 61 3.66 -15.28 -14.50
CA LEU A 61 2.73 -14.62 -15.41
C LEU A 61 1.28 -14.85 -14.96
N LEU A 62 0.51 -13.76 -14.89
CA LEU A 62 -0.86 -13.73 -14.39
C LEU A 62 -1.88 -13.93 -15.52
N ILE A 63 -1.54 -13.56 -16.76
CA ILE A 63 -2.43 -13.75 -17.90
C ILE A 63 -2.36 -15.20 -18.36
N ARG A 64 -3.52 -15.81 -18.63
CA ARG A 64 -3.56 -17.18 -19.16
C ARG A 64 -2.97 -17.22 -20.58
N LYS A 65 -2.04 -18.15 -20.80
CA LYS A 65 -1.29 -18.29 -22.08
C LYS A 65 -2.19 -18.46 -23.31
N LEU A 66 -3.21 -19.32 -23.24
CA LEU A 66 -4.04 -19.65 -24.41
C LEU A 66 -4.90 -18.47 -24.91
N PRO A 67 -5.64 -17.73 -24.06
CA PRO A 67 -6.32 -16.51 -24.48
C PRO A 67 -5.37 -15.43 -25.04
N PHE A 68 -4.22 -15.21 -24.38
CA PHE A 68 -3.23 -14.25 -24.85
C PHE A 68 -2.68 -14.61 -26.23
N GLN A 69 -2.36 -15.89 -26.44
CA GLN A 69 -1.93 -16.39 -27.75
C GLN A 69 -2.98 -16.19 -28.84
N ARG A 70 -4.27 -16.37 -28.54
CA ARG A 70 -5.36 -16.11 -29.50
C ARG A 70 -5.41 -14.64 -29.89
N LEU A 71 -5.32 -13.74 -28.91
CA LEU A 71 -5.29 -12.29 -29.13
C LEU A 71 -4.08 -11.86 -29.98
N VAL A 72 -2.89 -12.38 -29.69
CA VAL A 72 -1.69 -12.08 -30.50
C VAL A 72 -1.90 -12.47 -31.97
N ARG A 73 -2.52 -13.63 -32.23
CA ARG A 73 -2.80 -14.09 -33.59
C ARG A 73 -3.87 -13.27 -34.29
N GLU A 74 -4.91 -12.89 -33.56
CA GLU A 74 -5.98 -12.01 -34.05
C GLU A 74 -5.40 -10.67 -34.54
N ILE A 75 -4.64 -9.98 -33.67
CA ILE A 75 -4.00 -8.70 -34.01
C ILE A 75 -3.01 -8.86 -35.17
N ALA A 76 -2.21 -9.92 -35.16
CA ALA A 76 -1.21 -10.12 -36.21
C ALA A 76 -1.82 -10.37 -37.59
N GLN A 77 -3.00 -10.99 -37.64
CA GLN A 77 -3.72 -11.27 -38.88
C GLN A 77 -4.11 -9.98 -39.63
N ASP A 78 -4.38 -8.89 -38.90
CA ASP A 78 -4.70 -7.57 -39.48
C ASP A 78 -3.51 -6.97 -40.26
N PHE A 79 -2.28 -7.36 -39.91
CA PHE A 79 -1.07 -6.85 -40.58
C PHE A 79 -0.57 -7.79 -41.67
N LYS A 80 -0.62 -9.10 -41.45
CA LYS A 80 -0.15 -10.10 -42.42
C LYS A 80 -0.84 -11.44 -42.18
N THR A 81 -1.40 -12.00 -43.26
CA THR A 81 -2.04 -13.31 -43.22
C THR A 81 -1.00 -14.44 -43.12
N ASP A 82 -1.40 -15.56 -42.53
CA ASP A 82 -0.62 -16.82 -42.46
C ASP A 82 0.69 -16.77 -41.65
N LEU A 83 0.73 -15.96 -40.60
CA LEU A 83 1.86 -15.92 -39.67
C LEU A 83 1.86 -17.13 -38.71
N ARG A 84 2.97 -17.88 -38.70
CA ARG A 84 3.26 -18.92 -37.72
C ARG A 84 4.11 -18.37 -36.58
N PHE A 85 3.55 -18.36 -35.37
CA PHE A 85 4.26 -17.96 -34.16
C PHE A 85 4.97 -19.14 -33.50
N GLN A 86 6.26 -18.98 -33.19
CA GLN A 86 7.00 -19.86 -32.30
C GLN A 86 6.52 -19.70 -30.84
N SER A 87 6.57 -20.76 -30.05
CA SER A 87 6.14 -20.75 -28.64
C SER A 87 6.94 -19.75 -27.79
N SER A 88 8.26 -19.63 -28.02
CA SER A 88 9.13 -18.67 -27.33
C SER A 88 8.78 -17.22 -27.68
N ALA A 89 8.41 -16.93 -28.93
CA ALA A 89 8.00 -15.59 -29.35
C ALA A 89 6.71 -15.15 -28.65
N VAL A 90 5.72 -16.04 -28.54
CA VAL A 90 4.48 -15.77 -27.80
C VAL A 90 4.77 -15.55 -26.31
N ALA A 91 5.68 -16.34 -25.72
CA ALA A 91 6.09 -16.15 -24.33
C ALA A 91 6.76 -14.79 -24.09
N ALA A 92 7.69 -14.39 -24.97
CA ALA A 92 8.35 -13.09 -24.89
C ALA A 92 7.37 -11.93 -25.03
N LEU A 93 6.40 -12.02 -25.95
CA LEU A 93 5.33 -11.02 -26.09
C LEU A 93 4.47 -10.94 -24.83
N GLN A 94 4.18 -12.08 -24.21
CA GLN A 94 3.41 -12.11 -22.97
C GLN A 94 4.18 -11.47 -21.81
N GLU A 95 5.46 -11.82 -21.64
CA GLU A 95 6.34 -11.24 -20.63
C GLU A 95 6.45 -9.72 -20.81
N ALA A 96 6.67 -9.25 -22.03
CA ALA A 96 6.74 -7.82 -22.32
C ALA A 96 5.43 -7.09 -22.02
N ALA A 97 4.28 -7.67 -22.42
CA ALA A 97 2.97 -7.07 -22.18
C ALA A 97 2.64 -7.00 -20.68
N GLU A 98 2.89 -8.07 -19.92
CA GLU A 98 2.65 -8.07 -18.47
C GLU A 98 3.61 -7.13 -17.73
N ALA A 99 4.89 -7.06 -18.13
CA ALA A 99 5.84 -6.11 -17.56
C ALA A 99 5.41 -4.66 -17.78
N TYR A 100 4.94 -4.33 -19.00
CA TYR A 100 4.41 -3.01 -19.30
C TYR A 100 3.20 -2.66 -18.43
N LEU A 101 2.24 -3.59 -18.31
CA LEU A 101 1.03 -3.41 -17.50
C LEU A 101 1.35 -3.24 -16.01
N VAL A 102 2.27 -4.04 -15.45
CA VAL A 102 2.70 -3.92 -14.05
C VAL A 102 3.28 -2.53 -13.80
N GLY A 103 4.17 -2.06 -14.67
CA GLY A 103 4.71 -0.70 -14.57
C GLY A 103 3.60 0.35 -14.67
N LEU A 104 2.67 0.21 -15.62
CA LEU A 104 1.58 1.18 -15.81
C LEU A 104 0.70 1.26 -14.56
N PHE A 105 0.41 0.12 -13.93
CA PHE A 105 -0.35 0.07 -12.70
C PHE A 105 0.43 0.60 -11.49
N GLU A 106 1.75 0.46 -11.44
CA GLU A 106 2.59 1.10 -10.43
C GLU A 106 2.46 2.62 -10.50
N ASP A 107 2.61 3.22 -11.68
CA ASP A 107 2.47 4.66 -11.89
C ASP A 107 1.04 5.15 -11.61
N THR A 108 0.04 4.35 -12.02
CA THR A 108 -1.37 4.63 -11.72
C THR A 108 -1.62 4.62 -10.21
N ASN A 109 -1.03 3.67 -9.49
CA ASN A 109 -1.15 3.57 -8.04
C ASN A 109 -0.49 4.77 -7.35
N LEU A 110 0.67 5.22 -7.82
CA LEU A 110 1.32 6.45 -7.34
C LEU A 110 0.44 7.68 -7.57
N CYS A 111 -0.24 7.79 -8.71
CA CYS A 111 -1.19 8.87 -8.98
C CYS A 111 -2.39 8.84 -8.01
N ALA A 112 -2.93 7.65 -7.71
CA ALA A 112 -4.01 7.50 -6.73
C ALA A 112 -3.58 7.90 -5.31
N ILE A 113 -2.37 7.48 -4.90
CA ILE A 113 -1.76 7.82 -3.59
C ILE A 113 -1.52 9.33 -3.49
N HIS A 114 -1.03 9.97 -4.55
CA HIS A 114 -0.85 11.41 -4.61
C HIS A 114 -2.17 12.16 -4.37
N ALA A 115 -3.27 11.62 -4.88
CA ALA A 115 -4.63 12.12 -4.66
C ALA A 115 -5.27 11.64 -3.33
N LYS A 116 -4.49 11.07 -2.39
CA LYS A 116 -4.94 10.54 -1.08
C LYS A 116 -6.03 9.46 -1.17
N ARG A 117 -6.04 8.67 -2.24
CA ARG A 117 -6.96 7.54 -2.44
C ARG A 117 -6.22 6.21 -2.43
N VAL A 118 -6.92 5.16 -1.99
CA VAL A 118 -6.45 3.76 -2.05
C VAL A 118 -6.97 3.05 -3.32
N THR A 119 -8.06 3.55 -3.91
CA THR A 119 -8.68 2.99 -5.10
C THR A 119 -8.19 3.72 -6.35
N ILE A 120 -7.64 2.96 -7.29
CA ILE A 120 -7.29 3.43 -8.64
C ILE A 120 -8.55 3.75 -9.44
N MET A 121 -8.52 4.84 -10.21
CA MET A 121 -9.62 5.28 -11.07
C MET A 121 -9.13 5.43 -12.52
N PRO A 122 -10.05 5.41 -13.52
CA PRO A 122 -9.67 5.58 -14.93
C PRO A 122 -8.86 6.86 -15.21
N LYS A 123 -9.15 7.96 -14.50
CA LYS A 123 -8.39 9.21 -14.60
C LYS A 123 -6.92 9.07 -14.18
N ASP A 124 -6.62 8.17 -13.24
CA ASP A 124 -5.25 7.91 -12.78
C ASP A 124 -4.47 7.16 -13.87
N ILE A 125 -5.12 6.22 -14.55
CA ILE A 125 -4.54 5.48 -15.69
C ILE A 125 -4.29 6.43 -16.87
N GLN A 126 -5.27 7.28 -17.19
CA GLN A 126 -5.13 8.27 -18.26
C GLN A 126 -3.99 9.25 -17.99
N LEU A 127 -3.87 9.71 -16.74
CA LEU A 127 -2.76 10.57 -16.32
C LEU A 127 -1.42 9.84 -16.43
N ALA A 128 -1.32 8.61 -15.92
CA ALA A 128 -0.11 7.79 -16.00
C ALA A 128 0.32 7.55 -17.45
N ARG A 129 -0.61 7.22 -18.34
CA ARG A 129 -0.36 7.09 -19.79
C ARG A 129 0.14 8.40 -20.39
N ARG A 130 -0.52 9.52 -20.14
CA ARG A 130 -0.09 10.83 -20.67
C ARG A 130 1.33 11.21 -20.23
N ILE A 131 1.70 10.89 -18.99
CA ILE A 131 3.05 11.14 -18.47
C ILE A 131 4.08 10.18 -19.10
N ARG A 132 3.71 8.93 -19.36
CA ARG A 132 4.55 7.93 -20.05
C ARG A 132 4.74 8.28 -21.52
N ASP A 133 3.66 8.54 -22.24
CA ASP A 133 3.67 8.81 -23.68
C ASP A 133 4.47 10.09 -24.00
N ARG A 134 4.49 11.10 -23.10
CA ARG A 134 5.35 12.29 -23.23
C ARG A 134 6.85 11.96 -23.19
N LYS A 135 7.24 10.78 -22.68
CA LYS A 135 8.61 10.26 -22.75
C LYS A 135 8.87 9.45 -24.04
N GLU A 136 7.84 8.81 -24.60
CA GLU A 136 7.93 7.99 -25.82
C GLU A 136 7.81 8.80 -27.12
N THR A 137 7.08 9.92 -27.14
CA THR A 137 7.00 10.81 -28.33
C THR A 137 8.34 11.46 -28.71
N LYS A 138 9.40 11.29 -27.91
CA LYS A 138 10.77 11.65 -28.30
C LYS A 138 11.52 10.55 -29.05
N PHE A 139 10.96 9.34 -29.18
CA PHE A 139 11.59 8.18 -29.83
C PHE A 139 10.99 7.82 -31.20
N GLU A 140 9.78 8.27 -31.54
CA GLU A 140 9.07 7.83 -32.76
C GLU A 140 9.08 8.89 -33.89
N GLY A 141 10.25 9.48 -34.15
CA GLY A 141 10.42 10.59 -35.09
C GLY A 141 11.34 10.30 -36.27
N LYS A 142 11.30 9.10 -36.90
CA LYS A 142 11.81 8.93 -38.28
C LYS A 142 11.46 7.54 -38.87
N LYS A 143 10.48 7.52 -39.77
CA LYS A 143 10.49 6.81 -41.08
C LYS A 143 9.07 6.68 -41.61
N ARG A 144 8.66 7.59 -42.50
CA ARG A 144 8.02 7.26 -43.79
C ARG A 144 7.79 8.52 -44.62
N THR A 145 8.24 8.40 -45.88
CA THR A 145 7.79 9.09 -47.09
C THR A 145 8.07 10.59 -47.22
N GLU A 146 9.20 10.88 -47.88
CA GLU A 146 9.32 12.01 -48.81
C GLU A 146 8.40 11.77 -50.01
N SER A 147 7.53 12.75 -50.29
CA SER A 147 7.09 13.27 -51.61
C SER A 147 5.65 13.80 -51.54
N LYS A 148 5.51 15.10 -51.26
CA LYS A 148 4.64 16.00 -52.04
C LYS A 148 4.82 17.46 -51.61
N GLU A 149 4.77 18.31 -52.62
CA GLU A 149 5.08 19.72 -52.64
C GLU A 149 4.06 20.59 -51.89
N MET A 150 4.59 21.74 -51.44
CA MET A 150 4.00 23.09 -51.27
C MET A 150 2.49 23.23 -51.08
N GLU A 151 2.10 23.84 -49.96
CA GLU A 151 1.32 25.09 -49.94
C GLU A 151 1.65 25.89 -48.68
N GLU A 152 1.83 27.20 -48.85
CA GLU A 152 1.94 28.19 -47.78
C GLU A 152 0.57 28.42 -47.14
N ASP A 153 0.51 28.44 -45.81
CA ASP A 153 -0.51 29.22 -45.11
C ASP A 153 0.09 29.86 -43.85
N ASN A 154 -0.26 31.12 -43.66
CA ASN A 154 0.40 32.09 -42.80
C ASN A 154 -0.52 32.37 -41.61
N GLY A 155 -0.13 31.99 -40.38
CA GLY A 155 -1.03 32.13 -39.23
C GLY A 155 -0.47 31.78 -37.87
N SER A 156 0.38 32.66 -37.32
CA SER A 156 0.53 33.01 -35.90
C SER A 156 0.78 31.91 -34.83
N SER A 157 1.96 32.03 -34.20
CA SER A 157 2.46 31.40 -32.96
C SER A 157 3.39 30.19 -33.11
N SER A 158 4.32 30.21 -34.07
CA SER A 158 5.36 29.20 -34.16
C SER A 158 6.49 29.43 -33.13
N SER A 159 6.63 28.50 -32.20
CA SER A 159 7.88 28.30 -31.46
C SER A 159 8.97 27.86 -32.46
N ASN A 160 9.57 28.81 -33.18
CA ASN A 160 10.61 28.54 -34.15
C ASN A 160 11.84 27.96 -33.45
N LEU A 161 12.29 26.80 -33.89
CA LEU A 161 13.50 26.15 -33.41
C LEU A 161 14.72 26.79 -34.09
N GLU A 162 15.63 27.35 -33.30
CA GLU A 162 16.88 27.90 -33.85
C GLU A 162 17.85 26.76 -34.19
N THR A 163 18.31 26.69 -35.45
CA THR A 163 19.18 25.59 -35.95
C THR A 163 20.60 26.03 -36.29
N SER A 164 20.99 27.25 -35.90
CA SER A 164 22.29 27.88 -36.26
C SER A 164 23.51 27.03 -35.88
N LYS A 165 23.43 26.22 -34.83
CA LYS A 165 24.53 25.36 -34.35
C LYS A 165 24.30 23.87 -34.65
N ALA A 166 23.36 23.51 -35.53
CA ALA A 166 23.01 22.11 -35.78
C ALA A 166 24.21 21.24 -36.19
N ASP A 167 25.16 21.81 -36.94
CA ASP A 167 26.36 21.09 -37.41
C ASP A 167 27.52 21.09 -36.40
N LYS A 168 27.40 21.78 -35.27
CA LYS A 168 28.45 21.86 -34.25
C LYS A 168 28.67 20.49 -33.62
N SER A 169 29.90 19.98 -33.69
CA SER A 169 30.27 18.76 -32.98
C SER A 169 30.42 19.01 -31.48
N VAL A 170 29.82 18.14 -30.68
CA VAL A 170 29.95 18.16 -29.21
C VAL A 170 30.31 16.77 -28.69
N TRP A 171 30.99 16.72 -27.54
CA TRP A 171 31.34 15.47 -26.87
C TRP A 171 30.38 15.22 -25.70
N LEU A 172 29.90 13.98 -25.58
CA LEU A 172 29.07 13.55 -24.47
C LEU A 172 29.88 12.67 -23.53
N MET A 173 30.06 13.10 -22.29
CA MET A 173 30.78 12.30 -21.29
C MET A 173 29.87 11.90 -20.14
N LYS A 174 29.85 10.60 -19.82
CA LYS A 174 29.24 10.09 -18.58
C LYS A 174 30.20 10.31 -17.42
N CYS A 175 29.76 11.09 -16.43
CA CYS A 175 30.58 11.53 -15.30
C CYS A 175 30.12 10.87 -13.98
N PRO A 176 31.02 10.28 -13.16
CA PRO A 176 30.71 9.84 -11.81
C PRO A 176 30.10 10.95 -10.95
N VAL A 177 29.05 10.60 -10.21
CA VAL A 177 28.26 11.56 -9.40
C VAL A 177 29.11 12.39 -8.44
N VAL A 178 30.19 11.82 -7.90
CA VAL A 178 31.08 12.53 -6.98
C VAL A 178 31.85 13.66 -7.68
N VAL A 179 32.31 13.44 -8.92
CA VAL A 179 32.97 14.48 -9.71
C VAL A 179 31.96 15.57 -10.09
N ALA A 180 30.78 15.17 -10.56
CA ALA A 180 29.71 16.12 -10.90
C ALA A 180 29.28 17.00 -9.71
N LYS A 181 29.25 16.43 -8.49
CA LYS A 181 28.96 17.20 -7.26
C LYS A 181 30.08 18.19 -6.93
N SER A 182 31.34 17.78 -7.06
CA SER A 182 32.49 18.66 -6.85
C SER A 182 32.48 19.84 -7.82
N TRP A 183 32.24 19.62 -9.12
CA TRP A 183 32.15 20.71 -10.08
C TRP A 183 31.02 21.70 -9.77
N LYS A 184 29.87 21.22 -9.28
CA LYS A 184 28.75 22.09 -8.85
C LYS A 184 29.04 22.89 -7.58
N SER A 185 29.83 22.37 -6.65
CA SER A 185 30.22 23.14 -5.46
C SER A 185 31.20 24.27 -5.77
N HIS A 186 31.87 24.23 -6.92
CA HIS A 186 32.85 25.25 -7.33
C HIS A 186 32.25 26.38 -8.19
N THR A 187 30.99 26.27 -8.61
CA THR A 187 30.30 27.34 -9.35
C THR A 187 29.69 28.35 -8.37
N SER A 188 30.52 29.22 -7.77
CA SER A 188 30.07 30.42 -7.06
C SER A 188 29.94 31.59 -8.04
N PRO A 189 28.91 32.46 -7.91
CA PRO A 189 28.55 33.47 -8.91
C PRO A 189 29.49 34.69 -9.00
N SER A 190 30.60 34.73 -8.26
CA SER A 190 31.43 35.94 -8.11
C SER A 190 32.91 35.76 -8.49
N SER A 191 33.32 34.63 -9.07
CA SER A 191 34.70 34.46 -9.54
C SER A 191 34.74 33.79 -10.90
N ASP A 192 35.25 34.52 -11.89
CA ASP A 192 35.61 34.02 -13.21
C ASP A 192 36.44 32.73 -13.14
N SER A 193 36.02 31.75 -13.95
CA SER A 193 36.88 30.88 -14.76
C SER A 193 38.08 30.18 -14.09
N ALA A 194 37.97 29.65 -12.86
CA ALA A 194 38.98 28.70 -12.39
C ALA A 194 38.85 27.37 -13.17
N PRO A 195 39.92 26.85 -13.81
CA PRO A 195 39.85 25.57 -14.53
C PRO A 195 39.52 24.44 -13.56
N LEU A 196 38.52 23.61 -13.89
CA LEU A 196 38.02 22.52 -13.04
C LEU A 196 38.75 21.19 -13.25
N ALA A 197 39.24 20.97 -14.47
CA ALA A 197 39.97 19.76 -14.86
C ALA A 197 40.72 20.00 -16.17
N LYS A 198 41.69 19.13 -16.46
CA LYS A 198 42.46 19.09 -17.70
C LYS A 198 42.21 17.75 -18.41
N VAL A 199 41.81 17.80 -19.69
CA VAL A 199 41.75 16.61 -20.56
C VAL A 199 43.11 16.44 -21.22
N VAL A 200 43.68 15.25 -21.13
CA VAL A 200 44.96 14.88 -21.75
C VAL A 200 44.70 13.78 -22.77
N LEU A 201 45.13 14.02 -24.01
CA LEU A 201 45.16 13.03 -25.07
C LEU A 201 46.59 12.52 -25.23
N SER A 202 46.79 11.24 -24.97
CA SER A 202 48.04 10.54 -25.23
C SER A 202 47.90 9.71 -26.50
N LEU A 203 48.87 9.84 -27.40
CA LEU A 203 48.95 9.10 -28.65
C LEU A 203 50.27 8.33 -28.66
N ASP A 204 50.23 7.02 -28.87
CA ASP A 204 51.43 6.24 -29.18
C ASP A 204 51.68 6.25 -30.70
N PRO A 205 52.72 6.95 -31.19
CA PRO A 205 53.00 7.05 -32.62
C PRO A 205 53.38 5.71 -33.27
N LEU A 206 53.75 4.69 -32.50
CA LEU A 206 54.12 3.36 -33.01
C LEU A 206 52.89 2.44 -33.23
N GLN A 207 51.71 2.84 -32.75
CA GLN A 207 50.44 2.10 -32.89
C GLN A 207 49.34 2.96 -33.54
N SER A 208 49.72 3.81 -34.50
CA SER A 208 48.82 4.81 -35.10
C SER A 208 47.57 4.27 -35.79
N ASP A 209 47.57 2.98 -36.19
CA ASP A 209 46.45 2.33 -36.87
C ASP A 209 45.39 1.70 -35.93
N ASP A 210 45.64 1.60 -34.62
CA ASP A 210 44.64 1.13 -33.66
C ASP A 210 43.95 2.33 -32.98
N PRO A 211 42.63 2.52 -33.11
CA PRO A 211 41.90 3.54 -32.35
C PRO A 211 42.00 3.35 -30.82
N SER A 212 42.56 2.23 -30.35
CA SER A 212 42.91 1.97 -28.96
C SER A 212 44.21 2.65 -28.50
N ALA A 213 45.04 3.16 -29.43
CA ALA A 213 46.27 3.91 -29.14
C ALA A 213 46.02 5.35 -28.68
N LEU A 214 44.79 5.86 -28.85
CA LEU A 214 44.34 7.15 -28.36
C LEU A 214 43.81 7.00 -26.92
N GLN A 215 44.66 7.31 -25.95
CA GLN A 215 44.29 7.28 -24.54
C GLN A 215 43.88 8.67 -24.06
N PHE A 216 42.60 8.84 -23.75
CA PHE A 216 42.09 10.06 -23.12
C PHE A 216 42.09 9.89 -21.60
N THR A 217 42.68 10.85 -20.90
CA THR A 217 42.65 10.93 -19.44
C THR A 217 42.18 12.32 -18.99
N MET A 218 41.67 12.40 -17.78
CA MET A 218 41.15 13.61 -17.18
C MET A 218 41.77 13.78 -15.80
N GLU A 219 42.47 14.90 -15.61
CA GLU A 219 43.16 15.26 -14.36
C GLU A 219 42.42 16.41 -13.66
N MET A 220 42.09 16.24 -12.38
CA MET A 220 41.37 17.23 -11.58
C MET A 220 42.32 18.29 -11.01
N THR A 221 42.01 19.58 -11.14
CA THR A 221 42.91 20.70 -10.76
C THR A 221 42.90 21.09 -9.28
N ARG A 222 41.86 20.75 -8.51
CA ARG A 222 41.76 21.11 -7.07
C ARG A 222 41.15 19.99 -6.23
N THR A 223 41.94 19.48 -5.28
CA THR A 223 41.48 18.56 -4.22
C THR A 223 41.63 19.23 -2.86
N GLU A 224 40.75 20.17 -2.51
CA GLU A 224 40.79 20.75 -1.15
C GLU A 224 39.81 20.11 -0.17
N THR A 225 38.85 19.29 -0.62
CA THR A 225 37.95 18.59 0.32
C THR A 225 37.45 17.25 -0.25
N GLY A 226 38.18 16.16 0.02
CA GLY A 226 37.61 14.80 0.00
C GLY A 226 38.43 13.73 -0.73
N ASN A 227 38.17 12.47 -0.37
CA ASN A 227 38.71 11.25 -0.99
C ASN A 227 38.20 11.06 -2.44
N ILE A 228 38.44 12.03 -3.33
CA ILE A 228 38.05 11.97 -4.74
C ILE A 228 39.30 11.64 -5.56
N PRO A 229 39.30 10.59 -6.39
CA PRO A 229 40.42 10.28 -7.27
C PRO A 229 40.85 11.49 -8.11
N LYS A 230 42.15 11.71 -8.22
CA LYS A 230 42.72 12.86 -8.96
C LYS A 230 42.74 12.67 -10.48
N SER A 231 42.70 11.43 -10.94
CA SER A 231 42.84 11.07 -12.35
C SER A 231 41.77 10.07 -12.77
N TYR A 232 41.22 10.26 -13.95
CA TYR A 232 40.19 9.42 -14.56
C TYR A 232 40.56 9.08 -16.01
N SER A 233 40.29 7.85 -16.43
CA SER A 233 40.34 7.44 -17.83
C SER A 233 39.03 7.78 -18.52
N LEU A 234 39.09 8.29 -19.75
CA LEU A 234 37.93 8.58 -20.59
C LEU A 234 37.84 7.52 -21.69
N ASN A 235 36.96 6.54 -21.51
CA ASN A 235 36.82 5.45 -22.47
C ASN A 235 35.83 5.86 -23.56
N MET A 236 36.29 5.97 -24.80
CA MET A 236 35.45 6.29 -25.95
C MET A 236 34.57 5.10 -26.34
N PHE A 237 33.28 5.33 -26.58
CA PHE A 237 32.38 4.32 -27.13
C PHE A 237 32.60 4.21 -28.64
N LYS A 238 32.74 2.98 -29.15
CA LYS A 238 32.86 2.72 -30.59
C LYS A 238 31.52 2.85 -31.32
N ASP A 239 30.43 2.47 -30.66
CA ASP A 239 29.07 2.53 -31.22
C ASP A 239 28.10 3.23 -30.24
N PHE A 240 27.44 4.30 -30.71
CA PHE A 240 26.35 4.93 -29.97
C PHE A 240 25.31 5.55 -30.91
N VAL A 241 24.06 5.65 -30.43
CA VAL A 241 22.94 6.22 -31.18
C VAL A 241 23.22 7.70 -31.48
N PRO A 242 23.04 8.18 -32.73
CA PRO A 242 23.19 9.60 -33.06
C PRO A 242 22.31 10.47 -32.16
N MET A 243 22.90 11.51 -31.55
CA MET A 243 22.20 12.41 -30.62
C MET A 243 22.41 13.86 -31.02
N GLY A 244 21.35 14.67 -30.91
CA GLY A 244 21.42 16.13 -30.95
C GLY A 244 21.30 16.71 -29.55
N VAL A 245 21.99 17.84 -29.30
CA VAL A 245 21.86 18.61 -28.07
C VAL A 245 20.94 19.79 -28.32
N PHE A 246 20.00 20.01 -27.42
CA PHE A 246 19.06 21.14 -27.47
C PHE A 246 19.19 21.94 -26.18
N SER A 247 19.03 23.26 -26.29
CA SER A 247 18.93 24.17 -25.15
C SER A 247 17.55 24.82 -25.14
N GLU A 248 17.05 25.08 -23.94
CA GLU A 248 15.83 25.83 -23.71
C GLU A 248 16.16 26.97 -22.74
N THR A 249 15.91 28.20 -23.17
CA THR A 249 16.10 29.39 -22.34
C THR A 249 14.94 29.53 -21.34
N THR A 250 15.14 30.30 -20.26
CA THR A 250 14.08 30.62 -19.29
C THR A 250 12.88 31.35 -19.92
N GLN A 251 13.07 31.93 -21.10
CA GLN A 251 12.04 32.59 -21.91
C GLN A 251 11.30 31.62 -22.85
N GLY A 252 11.59 30.32 -22.79
CA GLY A 252 10.93 29.28 -23.61
C GLY A 252 11.40 29.21 -25.06
N LYS A 253 12.47 29.91 -25.44
CA LYS A 253 13.10 29.76 -26.76
C LYS A 253 13.94 28.49 -26.80
N VAL A 254 13.74 27.67 -27.82
CA VAL A 254 14.45 26.39 -28.01
C VAL A 254 15.45 26.52 -29.16
N ALA A 255 16.66 26.01 -28.96
CA ALA A 255 17.72 26.00 -29.96
C ALA A 255 18.41 24.63 -30.05
N VAL A 256 18.91 24.28 -31.23
CA VAL A 256 19.81 23.15 -31.46
C VAL A 256 21.24 23.61 -31.20
N GLU A 257 21.94 22.97 -30.27
CA GLU A 257 23.31 23.31 -29.86
C GLU A 257 24.40 22.49 -30.55
N GLY A 258 24.04 21.38 -31.19
CA GLY A 258 24.99 20.55 -31.94
C GLY A 258 24.64 19.07 -32.01
N LYS A 259 25.49 18.31 -32.67
CA LYS A 259 25.45 16.86 -32.80
C LYS A 259 26.54 16.20 -31.95
N VAL A 260 26.20 15.14 -31.23
CA VAL A 260 27.17 14.39 -30.44
C VAL A 260 28.02 13.54 -31.36
N GLU A 261 29.32 13.83 -31.42
CA GLU A 261 30.28 13.12 -32.28
C GLU A 261 31.01 12.00 -31.53
N HIS A 262 31.42 12.26 -30.30
CA HIS A 262 32.08 11.27 -29.46
C HIS A 262 31.39 11.15 -28.12
N LYS A 263 31.28 9.90 -27.66
CA LYS A 263 30.73 9.57 -26.35
C LYS A 263 31.82 8.93 -25.51
N PHE A 264 31.97 9.39 -24.26
CA PHE A 264 32.97 8.91 -23.31
C PHE A 264 32.33 8.38 -22.02
N ASP A 265 32.89 7.33 -21.44
CA ASP A 265 32.62 6.86 -20.07
C ASP A 265 33.82 7.20 -19.18
N MET A 266 33.63 8.09 -18.21
CA MET A 266 34.69 8.48 -17.29
C MET A 266 34.80 7.45 -16.16
N LYS A 267 35.95 6.80 -16.05
CA LYS A 267 36.26 5.78 -15.04
C LYS A 267 37.47 6.18 -14.21
N PRO A 268 37.56 5.79 -12.93
CA PRO A 268 38.78 6.03 -12.14
C PRO A 268 40.00 5.45 -12.86
N HIS A 269 41.08 6.22 -12.93
CA HIS A 269 42.33 5.76 -13.55
C HIS A 269 43.01 4.72 -12.65
N GLU A 270 43.71 3.75 -13.24
CA GLU A 270 44.35 2.64 -12.52
C GLU A 270 45.34 3.13 -11.45
N GLN A 271 46.08 4.19 -11.73
CA GLN A 271 47.05 4.81 -10.81
C GLN A 271 46.42 5.25 -9.46
N ASN A 272 45.14 5.61 -9.44
CA ASN A 272 44.45 6.11 -8.23
C ASN A 272 43.31 5.18 -7.79
N ILE A 273 43.40 3.89 -8.12
CA ILE A 273 42.34 2.91 -7.85
C ILE A 273 42.13 2.67 -6.35
N GLU A 274 43.17 2.79 -5.53
CA GLU A 274 43.11 2.62 -4.07
C GLU A 274 42.25 3.70 -3.39
N GLU A 275 42.40 4.96 -3.81
CA GLU A 275 41.59 6.07 -3.34
C GLU A 275 40.11 5.86 -3.69
N TYR A 276 39.84 5.36 -4.89
CA TYR A 276 38.49 5.00 -5.32
C TYR A 276 37.92 3.83 -4.50
N HIS A 277 38.72 2.81 -4.20
CA HIS A 277 38.31 1.70 -3.34
C HIS A 277 37.97 2.16 -1.93
N LYS A 278 38.76 3.07 -1.36
CA LYS A 278 38.47 3.71 -0.06
C LYS A 278 37.14 4.47 -0.11
N LEU A 279 36.92 5.27 -1.16
CA LEU A 279 35.66 5.99 -1.38
C LEU A 279 34.45 5.05 -1.49
N CYS A 280 34.58 3.91 -2.19
CA CYS A 280 33.52 2.91 -2.28
C CYS A 280 33.22 2.25 -0.93
N ARG A 281 34.26 1.90 -0.14
CA ARG A 281 34.09 1.36 1.22
C ARG A 281 33.34 2.33 2.12
N GLU A 282 33.75 3.60 2.16
CA GLU A 282 33.09 4.63 2.97
C GLU A 282 31.62 4.83 2.58
N ARG A 283 31.26 4.69 1.29
CA ARG A 283 29.86 4.74 0.86
C ARG A 283 29.07 3.53 1.35
N THR A 284 29.64 2.35 1.24
CA THR A 284 29.03 1.12 1.73
C THR A 284 28.80 1.22 3.24
N ASP A 285 29.81 1.63 4.01
CA ASP A 285 29.71 1.80 5.46
C ASP A 285 28.62 2.81 5.83
N LYS A 286 28.61 3.98 5.18
CA LYS A 286 27.56 5.01 5.39
C LYS A 286 26.16 4.49 5.05
N SER A 287 26.02 3.65 4.03
CA SER A 287 24.74 3.04 3.65
C SER A 287 24.31 1.91 4.58
N MET A 288 25.27 1.23 5.24
CA MET A 288 25.03 0.15 6.19
C MET A 288 24.65 0.66 7.58
N VAL A 289 24.87 1.94 7.87
CA VAL A 289 24.34 2.57 9.10
C VAL A 289 22.81 2.57 9.04
N LYS A 290 22.19 1.71 9.87
CA LYS A 290 20.74 1.65 10.00
C LYS A 290 20.24 2.93 10.69
N ASN A 291 19.50 3.78 9.96
CA ASN A 291 18.85 4.97 10.53
C ASN A 291 17.78 4.65 11.61
N ARG A 292 17.42 3.38 11.79
CA ARG A 292 16.47 2.92 12.80
C ARG A 292 17.13 1.88 13.70
N GLN A 293 17.24 2.20 14.98
CA GLN A 293 17.68 1.26 16.01
C GLN A 293 16.45 0.61 16.67
N ILE A 294 16.44 -0.73 16.73
CA ILE A 294 15.45 -1.47 17.50
C ILE A 294 15.88 -1.39 18.96
N GLN A 295 15.12 -0.67 19.78
CA GLN A 295 15.30 -0.70 21.23
C GLN A 295 14.57 -1.91 21.79
N VAL A 296 15.30 -2.84 22.39
CA VAL A 296 14.71 -3.94 23.16
C VAL A 296 14.24 -3.37 24.49
N ILE A 297 12.93 -3.47 24.74
CA ILE A 297 12.34 -2.99 26.00
C ILE A 297 12.70 -4.00 27.09
N ASN A 298 13.65 -3.64 27.93
CA ASN A 298 14.11 -4.47 29.05
C ASN A 298 13.13 -4.39 30.24
N ASN A 299 11.87 -4.84 30.09
CA ASN A 299 10.97 -5.21 31.21
C ASN A 299 9.63 -5.83 30.71
N ASP A 300 9.64 -6.78 29.78
CA ASP A 300 8.41 -7.43 29.29
C ASP A 300 7.90 -8.51 30.24
N ARG A 301 7.24 -8.11 31.34
CA ARG A 301 6.46 -9.05 32.16
C ARG A 301 5.06 -9.34 31.58
N GLY A 302 4.71 -8.85 30.40
CA GLY A 302 3.43 -9.10 29.73
C GLY A 302 2.17 -8.70 30.50
N VAL A 303 2.29 -8.10 31.70
CA VAL A 303 1.17 -7.84 32.62
C VAL A 303 0.16 -6.85 32.02
N HIS A 304 0.64 -5.89 31.23
CA HIS A 304 -0.17 -4.88 30.56
C HIS A 304 -0.70 -5.33 29.18
N MET A 305 -0.27 -6.50 28.70
CA MET A 305 -0.58 -7.01 27.37
C MET A 305 -1.58 -8.19 27.39
N ARG A 306 -2.04 -8.61 28.58
CA ARG A 306 -3.08 -9.64 28.71
C ARG A 306 -4.46 -8.99 28.62
N PRO A 307 -5.29 -9.32 27.62
CA PRO A 307 -6.68 -8.90 27.63
C PRO A 307 -7.41 -9.59 28.78
N MET A 308 -7.91 -8.80 29.73
CA MET A 308 -8.78 -9.29 30.81
C MET A 308 -10.10 -9.81 30.21
N PRO A 309 -10.56 -11.02 30.58
CA PRO A 309 -11.86 -11.52 30.13
C PRO A 309 -12.98 -10.56 30.56
N GLY A 310 -13.69 -9.97 29.59
CA GLY A 310 -14.84 -9.09 29.82
C GLY A 310 -14.72 -7.66 29.29
N MET A 311 -13.57 -7.24 28.77
CA MET A 311 -13.37 -5.88 28.24
C MET A 311 -13.18 -5.88 26.72
N VAL A 312 -14.23 -6.28 25.99
CA VAL A 312 -14.36 -5.97 24.56
C VAL A 312 -15.06 -4.63 24.44
N GLY A 313 -14.26 -3.56 24.50
CA GLY A 313 -14.68 -2.20 24.23
C GLY A 313 -13.43 -1.38 23.94
N LEU A 314 -13.31 -0.87 22.72
CA LEU A 314 -12.23 0.04 22.32
C LEU A 314 -12.13 1.19 23.34
N ILE A 315 -11.03 1.25 24.07
CA ILE A 315 -10.62 2.48 24.76
C ILE A 315 -9.57 3.12 23.86
N SER A 316 -10.01 4.08 23.05
CA SER A 316 -9.13 5.07 22.44
C SER A 316 -8.53 5.89 23.57
N SER A 317 -7.20 5.87 23.69
CA SER A 317 -6.45 6.73 24.60
C SER A 317 -6.40 8.15 24.05
N SER A 318 -7.47 8.93 24.18
CA SER A 318 -7.46 10.40 24.13
C SER A 318 -8.88 10.95 24.09
N SER A 319 -9.41 11.33 25.26
CA SER A 319 -10.16 12.58 25.46
C SER A 319 -10.81 12.58 26.84
N LYS A 320 -10.63 13.70 27.55
CA LYS A 320 -11.35 14.05 28.76
C LYS A 320 -12.82 14.26 28.39
N ASP A 321 -13.68 13.26 28.55
CA ASP A 321 -15.12 13.49 28.43
C ASP A 321 -15.93 12.68 29.45
N LYS A 322 -16.78 13.45 30.14
CA LYS A 322 -17.80 13.11 31.12
C LYS A 322 -18.01 11.62 31.40
N LYS A 323 -17.63 11.26 32.63
CA LYS A 323 -18.04 10.05 33.34
C LYS A 323 -19.57 9.97 33.35
N ARG A 324 -20.16 9.38 32.31
CA ARG A 324 -21.53 8.86 32.35
C ARG A 324 -21.45 7.67 33.30
N THR A 325 -22.02 7.83 34.48
CA THR A 325 -22.25 6.74 35.43
C THR A 325 -22.85 5.58 34.66
N GLN A 326 -22.21 4.41 34.73
CA GLN A 326 -22.79 3.19 34.19
C GLN A 326 -24.18 3.02 34.81
N PRO A 327 -25.21 2.61 34.04
CA PRO A 327 -26.43 2.16 34.68
C PRO A 327 -26.01 0.99 35.57
N VAL A 328 -26.17 1.17 36.88
CA VAL A 328 -26.13 0.07 37.83
C VAL A 328 -26.99 -1.02 37.21
N LYS A 329 -26.41 -2.21 36.97
CA LYS A 329 -27.19 -3.39 36.63
C LYS A 329 -28.30 -3.44 37.68
N GLN A 330 -29.52 -3.10 37.29
CA GLN A 330 -30.67 -3.34 38.13
C GLN A 330 -30.58 -4.82 38.47
N SER A 331 -30.49 -5.10 39.76
CA SER A 331 -30.60 -6.46 40.25
C SER A 331 -31.79 -7.08 39.55
N ASP A 332 -31.58 -8.22 38.88
CA ASP A 332 -32.65 -9.11 38.47
C ASP A 332 -33.32 -9.65 39.74
N VAL A 333 -34.00 -8.75 40.47
CA VAL A 333 -34.96 -9.12 41.49
C VAL A 333 -36.11 -9.68 40.68
N LYS A 334 -36.28 -10.99 40.72
CA LYS A 334 -37.48 -11.66 40.22
C LYS A 334 -38.67 -11.00 40.91
N ARG A 335 -39.32 -10.06 40.23
CA ARG A 335 -40.48 -9.32 40.74
C ARG A 335 -41.59 -10.33 41.00
N THR A 336 -41.99 -10.47 42.26
CA THR A 336 -43.11 -11.32 42.64
C THR A 336 -44.40 -10.71 42.09
N ARG A 337 -45.23 -11.53 41.44
CA ARG A 337 -46.52 -11.09 40.92
C ARG A 337 -47.44 -10.77 42.10
N ARG A 338 -48.06 -9.59 42.11
CA ARG A 338 -49.13 -9.24 43.05
C ARG A 338 -50.44 -9.94 42.67
N ASP A 339 -51.35 -10.02 43.63
CA ASP A 339 -52.70 -10.50 43.37
C ASP A 339 -53.41 -9.62 42.34
N ARG A 340 -54.26 -10.24 41.52
CA ARG A 340 -54.86 -9.56 40.37
C ARG A 340 -55.82 -8.46 40.80
N GLY A 341 -56.69 -8.70 41.79
CA GLY A 341 -57.68 -7.70 42.23
C GLY A 341 -57.02 -6.45 42.81
N GLU A 342 -55.99 -6.63 43.65
CA GLU A 342 -55.23 -5.51 44.24
C GLU A 342 -54.53 -4.67 43.17
N LEU A 343 -54.04 -5.30 42.10
CA LEU A 343 -53.38 -4.60 41.02
C LEU A 343 -54.38 -3.82 40.16
N GLU A 344 -55.58 -4.34 39.94
CA GLU A 344 -56.66 -3.63 39.23
C GLU A 344 -57.05 -2.34 40.00
N ASP A 345 -57.21 -2.39 41.32
CA ASP A 345 -57.50 -1.23 42.16
C ASP A 345 -56.39 -0.15 42.09
N ILE A 346 -55.13 -0.58 42.14
CA ILE A 346 -53.99 0.33 41.99
C ILE A 346 -53.98 0.96 40.59
N MET A 347 -54.32 0.18 39.56
CA MET A 347 -54.36 0.67 38.19
C MET A 347 -55.47 1.71 38.01
N PHE A 348 -56.68 1.49 38.54
CA PHE A 348 -57.74 2.49 38.49
C PHE A 348 -57.33 3.81 39.17
N LYS A 349 -56.69 3.75 40.35
CA LYS A 349 -56.13 4.95 41.01
C LYS A 349 -55.06 5.66 40.19
N LEU A 350 -54.21 4.92 39.47
CA LEU A 350 -53.19 5.52 38.60
C LEU A 350 -53.82 6.23 37.39
N PHE A 351 -54.85 5.64 36.79
CA PHE A 351 -55.57 6.23 35.66
C PHE A 351 -56.46 7.41 36.04
N GLU A 352 -56.88 7.50 37.30
CA GLU A 352 -57.52 8.69 37.86
C GLU A 352 -56.53 9.86 37.98
N ARG A 353 -55.26 9.59 38.29
CA ARG A 353 -54.20 10.62 38.33
C ARG A 353 -53.85 11.16 36.94
N GLN A 354 -53.79 10.29 35.93
CA GLN A 354 -53.52 10.66 34.54
C GLN A 354 -54.25 9.71 33.58
N PRO A 355 -54.93 10.23 32.54
CA PRO A 355 -55.76 9.40 31.67
C PRO A 355 -54.95 8.40 30.81
N ASN A 356 -53.67 8.69 30.57
CA ASN A 356 -52.84 7.98 29.61
C ASN A 356 -51.50 7.60 30.24
N TRP A 357 -51.14 6.32 30.16
CA TRP A 357 -49.90 5.81 30.77
C TRP A 357 -49.06 4.99 29.80
N ALA A 358 -47.74 5.20 29.78
CA ALA A 358 -46.83 4.34 29.03
C ALA A 358 -46.49 3.07 29.83
N LEU A 359 -46.33 1.94 29.15
CA LEU A 359 -46.02 0.64 29.81
C LEU A 359 -44.80 0.74 30.74
N LYS A 360 -43.75 1.47 30.33
CA LYS A 360 -42.53 1.63 31.13
C LYS A 360 -42.80 2.34 32.46
N GLN A 361 -43.71 3.31 32.48
CA GLN A 361 -44.07 4.06 33.68
C GLN A 361 -44.92 3.17 34.61
N LEU A 362 -45.87 2.41 34.07
CA LEU A 362 -46.66 1.46 34.85
C LEU A 362 -45.79 0.36 35.48
N VAL A 363 -44.78 -0.13 34.74
CA VAL A 363 -43.78 -1.11 35.24
C VAL A 363 -42.92 -0.53 36.38
N GLN A 364 -42.76 0.79 36.44
CA GLN A 364 -42.00 1.47 37.47
C GLN A 364 -42.85 1.81 38.69
N GLU A 365 -44.09 2.25 38.50
CA GLU A 365 -45.01 2.61 39.59
C GLU A 365 -45.57 1.39 40.32
N THR A 366 -45.79 0.28 39.61
CA THR A 366 -46.39 -0.95 40.19
C THR A 366 -45.34 -2.01 40.58
N ASP A 367 -44.09 -1.83 40.16
CA ASP A 367 -43.00 -2.80 40.28
C ASP A 367 -43.36 -4.22 39.77
N GLN A 368 -44.31 -4.33 38.84
CA GLN A 368 -44.73 -5.61 38.27
C GLN A 368 -43.95 -5.96 36.97
N PRO A 369 -43.83 -7.26 36.61
CA PRO A 369 -43.26 -7.67 35.34
C PRO A 369 -44.06 -7.13 34.15
N ALA A 370 -43.37 -6.62 33.12
CA ALA A 370 -44.02 -6.02 31.95
C ALA A 370 -44.97 -6.98 31.20
N GLN A 371 -44.72 -8.29 31.24
CA GLN A 371 -45.59 -9.27 30.60
C GLN A 371 -46.90 -9.47 31.37
N PHE A 372 -46.84 -9.50 32.71
CA PHE A 372 -48.02 -9.65 33.58
C PHE A 372 -48.91 -8.40 33.51
N LEU A 373 -48.32 -7.20 33.51
CA LEU A 373 -49.07 -5.96 33.30
C LEU A 373 -49.78 -5.91 31.96
N LYS A 374 -49.19 -6.44 30.88
CA LYS A 374 -49.84 -6.49 29.57
C LYS A 374 -51.09 -7.38 29.56
N GLU A 375 -51.09 -8.48 30.32
CA GLU A 375 -52.26 -9.37 30.41
C GLU A 375 -53.46 -8.61 30.98
N ILE A 376 -53.27 -7.90 32.09
CA ILE A 376 -54.31 -7.10 32.75
C ILE A 376 -54.68 -5.86 31.92
N LEU A 377 -53.69 -5.17 31.34
CA LEU A 377 -53.93 -4.00 30.49
C LEU A 377 -54.74 -4.35 29.22
N ASN A 378 -54.62 -5.55 28.69
CA ASN A 378 -55.43 -5.99 27.54
C ASN A 378 -56.92 -6.13 27.90
N GLU A 379 -57.23 -6.42 29.17
CA GLU A 379 -58.61 -6.56 29.64
C GLU A 379 -59.22 -5.20 30.01
N LEU A 380 -58.47 -4.35 30.72
CA LEU A 380 -58.98 -3.08 31.26
C LEU A 380 -58.80 -1.87 30.35
N CYS A 381 -57.78 -1.88 29.47
CA CYS A 381 -57.36 -0.69 28.72
C CYS A 381 -57.43 -0.89 27.20
N VAL A 382 -57.44 0.24 26.47
CA VAL A 382 -57.22 0.34 25.03
C VAL A 382 -55.80 0.86 24.79
N TYR A 383 -55.07 0.22 23.88
CA TYR A 383 -53.72 0.64 23.50
C TYR A 383 -53.74 1.58 22.30
N ASN A 384 -53.21 2.79 22.48
CA ASN A 384 -53.15 3.80 21.43
C ASN A 384 -51.99 3.55 20.46
N LYS A 385 -52.31 3.07 19.26
CA LYS A 385 -51.31 2.75 18.22
C LYS A 385 -50.90 3.97 17.38
N ARG A 386 -51.67 5.06 17.37
CA ARG A 386 -51.48 6.24 16.50
C ARG A 386 -51.97 7.52 17.21
N GLY A 387 -51.44 8.68 16.82
CA GLY A 387 -51.80 9.99 17.38
C GLY A 387 -50.80 10.51 18.43
N THR A 388 -51.11 11.65 19.07
CA THR A 388 -50.27 12.31 20.07
C THR A 388 -49.97 11.42 21.29
N ASN A 389 -50.88 10.50 21.61
CA ASN A 389 -50.76 9.52 22.70
C ASN A 389 -50.26 8.15 22.20
N GLN A 390 -49.51 8.09 21.10
CA GLN A 390 -49.01 6.83 20.58
C GLN A 390 -48.12 6.13 21.61
N GLY A 391 -48.42 4.87 21.89
CA GLY A 391 -47.63 4.04 22.81
C GLY A 391 -48.11 4.05 24.26
N THR A 392 -49.22 4.72 24.57
CA THR A 392 -49.86 4.72 25.88
C THR A 392 -51.11 3.83 25.93
N TYR A 393 -51.51 3.47 27.14
CA TYR A 393 -52.75 2.78 27.46
C TYR A 393 -53.74 3.79 28.06
N GLU A 394 -55.03 3.62 27.77
CA GLU A 394 -56.13 4.38 28.37
C GLU A 394 -57.21 3.40 28.84
N LEU A 395 -57.91 3.67 29.94
CA LEU A 395 -59.02 2.81 30.38
C LEU A 395 -60.13 2.71 29.31
N LYS A 396 -60.72 1.52 29.16
CA LYS A 396 -61.91 1.35 28.33
C LYS A 396 -63.05 2.26 28.83
N PRO A 397 -63.88 2.78 27.93
CA PRO A 397 -64.97 3.70 28.29
C PRO A 397 -65.99 3.08 29.26
N GLU A 398 -66.12 1.75 29.25
CA GLU A 398 -66.98 1.00 30.18
C GLU A 398 -66.56 1.16 31.64
N TYR A 399 -65.26 1.30 31.91
CA TYR A 399 -64.73 1.50 33.27
C TYR A 399 -64.54 2.97 33.64
N LYS A 400 -64.78 3.91 32.71
CA LYS A 400 -64.75 5.35 33.01
C LYS A 400 -66.04 5.83 33.69
N LYS A 401 -67.15 5.09 33.54
CA LYS A 401 -68.49 5.52 33.99
C LYS A 401 -68.86 5.18 35.44
N THR A 402 -68.08 4.34 36.12
CA THR A 402 -68.41 3.92 37.50
C THR A 402 -68.00 4.92 38.57
N ALA A 403 -67.29 6.00 38.23
CA ALA A 403 -66.89 7.05 39.17
C ALA A 403 -67.91 8.20 39.30
N GLU A 404 -68.86 8.35 38.37
CA GLU A 404 -69.87 9.43 38.41
C GLU A 404 -71.18 9.05 39.12
N ASP A 405 -71.41 7.76 39.44
CA ASP A 405 -72.68 7.27 40.05
C ASP A 405 -72.63 6.99 41.56
N THR A 406 -71.57 7.42 42.26
CA THR A 406 -71.50 7.39 43.76
C THR A 406 -71.60 8.78 44.39
N GLY A 407 -72.27 9.72 43.71
CA GLY A 407 -72.46 11.10 44.13
C GLY A 407 -73.90 11.60 43.96
N ALA A 408 -74.88 10.76 44.28
CA ALA A 408 -76.28 11.15 44.43
C ALA A 408 -77.00 10.19 45.39
N ASP A 409 -76.80 10.42 46.68
CA ASP A 409 -77.85 10.49 47.72
C ASP A 409 -77.23 10.93 49.07
#